data_AF-A0A395HFK2-F1
#
_entry.id   AF-A0A395HFK2-F1
#
_cell.length_a   1.000
_cell.length_b   1.000
_cell.length_c   1.000
_cell.angle_alpha   90.00
_cell.angle_beta   90.00
_cell.angle_gamma   90.00
#
_symmetry.space_group_name_H-M   'P 1'
#
loop_
_entity.id
_entity.type
_entity.pdbx_description
1 polymer ?
#
loop_
_entity_poly.entity_id
_entity_poly.type
_entity_poly.pdbx_seq_one_letter_code
_entity_poly.pdbx_strand_id
1 'polypeptide(L)'
;MAFQPTPADISVAITTPTASSSAEPRLLTERRITPTWTVMQLKGKLETMTGVPPSNQRLLLKSPGRPDQWVEGDNTIIGDWGLMKGCEIEVHDSRPQSVRPNFSDLSSVEKYVLPTSTYESLSNSVLAWKKNQKLGRFDPNALTPEESLRQQSVKDAAEIQQRGIAVTQRAIVLPSSPPHIRRGTVRFIGPVPTIPHPGVDPKIAQLDAGALPLWVGIELDEPLGKNDGSVGGQRFFTCPNKTGVFVKPEKVEVGDFPPLEFDDFDDELMEEI
;
A
#
# COMPACT_ATOMS: atom_id res chain seq x y z
N MET A 1 -27.85 53.33 23.59
CA MET A 1 -26.64 52.50 23.42
C MET A 1 -26.82 51.72 22.13
N ALA A 2 -26.00 51.97 21.11
CA ALA A 2 -26.07 51.22 19.85
C ALA A 2 -25.42 49.85 20.04
N PHE A 3 -26.11 48.78 19.64
CA PHE A 3 -25.56 47.44 19.56
C PHE A 3 -24.43 47.44 18.52
N GLN A 4 -23.18 47.26 18.94
CA GLN A 4 -22.11 46.94 17.99
C GLN A 4 -22.28 45.47 17.59
N PRO A 5 -22.38 45.15 16.29
CA PRO A 5 -22.48 43.76 15.84
C PRO A 5 -21.19 43.03 16.22
N THR A 6 -21.33 41.86 16.84
CA THR A 6 -20.18 40.98 17.13
C THR A 6 -19.50 40.63 15.82
N PRO A 7 -18.18 40.88 15.66
CA PRO A 7 -17.48 40.55 14.44
C PRO A 7 -17.58 39.04 14.20
N ALA A 8 -17.99 38.65 13.00
CA ALA A 8 -18.13 37.25 12.62
C ALA A 8 -16.75 36.58 12.60
N ASP A 9 -16.70 35.33 13.05
CA ASP A 9 -15.48 34.53 12.94
C ASP A 9 -15.13 34.26 11.47
N ILE A 10 -13.84 34.29 11.18
CA ILE A 10 -13.29 34.03 9.85
C ILE A 10 -12.72 32.61 9.84
N SER A 11 -13.07 31.83 8.82
CA SER A 11 -12.52 30.50 8.60
C SER A 11 -11.15 30.60 7.93
N VAL A 12 -10.14 30.03 8.56
CA VAL A 12 -8.72 30.15 8.20
C VAL A 12 -8.07 28.77 8.29
N ALA A 13 -7.24 28.43 7.31
CA ALA A 13 -6.45 27.20 7.36
C ALA A 13 -5.28 27.37 8.33
N ILE A 14 -5.06 26.39 9.19
CA ILE A 14 -3.89 26.33 10.09
C ILE A 14 -2.98 25.23 9.59
N THR A 15 -1.72 25.59 9.33
CA THR A 15 -0.71 24.67 8.83
C THR A 15 0.54 24.69 9.69
N THR A 16 1.38 23.66 9.55
CA THR A 16 2.74 23.63 10.10
C THR A 16 3.74 23.34 8.97
N PRO A 17 4.96 23.90 9.04
CA PRO A 17 5.95 23.76 7.98
C PRO A 17 6.28 22.29 7.68
N THR A 18 6.48 21.98 6.40
CA THR A 18 6.95 20.67 5.96
C THR A 18 8.41 20.48 6.38
N ALA A 19 8.71 19.33 6.99
CA ALA A 19 10.06 19.00 7.46
C ALA A 19 10.87 18.17 6.45
N SER A 20 10.27 17.73 5.34
CA SER A 20 10.86 16.87 4.32
C SER A 20 10.27 17.14 2.93
N SER A 21 10.94 16.65 1.87
CA SER A 21 10.57 16.74 0.45
C SER A 21 9.19 16.21 0.05
N SER A 22 8.41 15.70 1.00
CA SER A 22 7.00 15.36 0.83
C SER A 22 6.16 16.63 1.02
N ALA A 23 5.45 17.04 -0.03
CA ALA A 23 4.75 18.33 -0.14
C ALA A 23 3.57 18.57 0.82
N GLU A 24 3.35 17.70 1.82
CA GLU A 24 2.20 17.80 2.72
C GLU A 24 2.58 18.34 4.13
N PRO A 25 1.88 19.37 4.62
CA PRO A 25 2.11 19.90 5.97
C PRO A 25 1.79 18.85 7.03
N ARG A 26 2.56 18.84 8.13
CA ARG A 26 2.36 17.87 9.24
C ARG A 26 1.00 18.00 9.91
N LEU A 27 0.36 19.15 9.77
CA LEU A 27 -0.96 19.46 10.28
C LEU A 27 -1.62 20.40 9.28
N LEU A 28 -2.85 20.08 8.89
CA LEU A 28 -3.74 20.92 8.09
C LEU A 28 -5.13 20.84 8.72
N THR A 29 -5.61 21.94 9.28
CA THR A 29 -6.94 22.01 9.90
C THR A 29 -7.57 23.38 9.67
N GLU A 30 -8.86 23.43 9.42
CA GLU A 30 -9.58 24.70 9.27
C GLU A 30 -10.15 25.14 10.62
N ARG A 31 -9.95 26.42 10.97
CA ARG A 31 -10.39 26.99 12.26
C ARG A 31 -11.05 28.35 12.09
N ARG A 32 -12.03 28.58 12.95
CA ARG A 32 -12.72 29.87 13.09
C ARG A 32 -11.93 30.77 14.03
N ILE A 33 -11.45 31.89 13.50
CA ILE A 33 -10.67 32.90 14.21
C ILE A 33 -11.51 34.16 14.31
N THR A 34 -11.72 34.64 15.53
CA THR A 34 -12.36 35.94 15.75
C THR A 34 -11.36 37.05 15.44
N PRO A 35 -11.64 37.99 14.52
CA PRO A 35 -10.70 39.03 14.12
C PRO A 35 -10.24 39.96 15.24
N THR A 36 -11.01 40.07 16.32
CA THR A 36 -10.71 40.92 17.49
C THR A 36 -9.75 40.29 18.49
N TRP A 37 -9.35 39.02 18.29
CA TRP A 37 -8.37 38.40 19.17
C TRP A 37 -7.00 39.07 19.05
N THR A 38 -6.31 39.15 20.18
CA THR A 38 -4.89 39.49 20.14
C THR A 38 -4.08 38.31 19.58
N VAL A 39 -2.91 38.60 19.02
CA VAL A 39 -1.98 37.56 18.56
C VAL A 39 -1.64 36.58 19.69
N MET A 40 -1.46 37.05 20.93
CA MET A 40 -1.25 36.18 22.09
C MET A 40 -2.42 35.23 22.35
N GLN A 41 -3.66 35.71 22.28
CA GLN A 41 -4.85 34.88 22.45
C GLN A 41 -4.96 33.81 21.37
N LEU A 42 -4.64 34.18 20.12
CA LEU A 42 -4.59 33.23 19.01
C LEU A 42 -3.52 32.17 19.25
N LYS A 43 -2.29 32.57 19.60
CA LYS A 43 -1.19 31.65 19.90
C LYS A 43 -1.55 30.63 20.99
N GLY A 44 -2.18 31.08 22.07
CA GLY A 44 -2.66 30.17 23.13
C GLY A 44 -3.68 29.14 22.63
N LYS A 45 -4.55 29.50 21.69
CA LYS A 45 -5.48 28.54 21.06
C LYS A 45 -4.76 27.58 20.13
N LEU A 46 -3.79 28.07 19.35
CA LEU A 46 -3.00 27.26 18.43
C LEU A 46 -2.12 26.23 19.15
N GLU A 47 -1.70 26.48 20.39
CA GLU A 47 -0.90 25.53 21.19
C GLU A 47 -1.61 24.18 21.35
N THR A 48 -2.91 24.18 21.64
CA THR A 48 -3.70 22.95 21.84
C THR A 48 -3.78 22.05 20.60
N MET A 49 -3.48 22.60 19.43
CA MET A 49 -3.54 21.88 18.14
C MET A 49 -2.14 21.55 17.61
N THR A 50 -1.20 22.49 17.75
CA THR A 50 0.15 22.36 17.19
C THR A 50 1.17 21.80 18.18
N GLY A 51 0.88 21.84 19.49
CA GLY A 51 1.82 21.47 20.55
C GLY A 51 3.03 22.41 20.68
N VAL A 52 2.96 23.60 20.06
CA VAL A 52 4.01 24.63 20.13
C VAL A 52 3.59 25.67 21.19
N PRO A 53 4.41 25.96 22.22
CA PRO A 53 4.09 26.99 23.21
C PRO A 53 3.99 28.39 22.59
N PRO A 54 3.10 29.29 23.06
CA PRO A 54 2.92 30.63 22.50
C PRO A 54 4.20 31.46 22.36
N SER A 55 5.12 31.34 23.33
CA SER A 55 6.43 32.01 23.33
C SER A 55 7.36 31.52 22.21
N ASN A 56 7.11 30.33 21.67
CA ASN A 56 7.89 29.71 20.60
C ASN A 56 7.11 29.59 19.28
N GLN A 57 5.92 30.19 19.19
CA GLN A 57 5.15 30.25 17.95
C GLN A 57 5.51 31.51 17.16
N ARG A 58 5.96 31.33 15.92
CA ARG A 58 6.01 32.38 14.90
C ARG A 58 4.93 32.11 13.86
N LEU A 59 4.09 33.10 13.59
CA LEU A 59 2.94 32.95 12.69
C LEU A 59 3.24 33.64 11.37
N LEU A 60 3.12 32.90 10.27
CA LEU A 60 3.19 33.41 8.91
C LEU A 60 1.78 33.43 8.33
N LEU A 61 1.26 34.61 8.03
CA LEU A 61 -0.04 34.80 7.39
C LEU A 61 0.13 34.79 5.88
N LYS A 62 -0.51 33.83 5.21
CA LYS A 62 -0.63 33.76 3.76
C LYS A 62 -2.04 34.19 3.38
N SER A 63 -2.15 35.21 2.55
CA SER A 63 -3.44 35.75 2.11
C SER A 63 -3.53 35.65 0.60
N PRO A 64 -4.69 35.21 0.04
CA PRO A 64 -4.85 35.13 -1.41
C PRO A 64 -4.58 36.48 -2.08
N GLY A 65 -3.62 36.50 -3.02
CA GLY A 65 -3.27 37.71 -3.78
C GLY A 65 -2.44 38.75 -3.01
N ARG A 66 -1.91 38.44 -1.83
CA ARG A 66 -0.96 39.28 -1.08
C ARG A 66 0.32 38.49 -0.77
N PRO A 67 1.48 39.16 -0.61
CA PRO A 67 2.69 38.49 -0.17
C PRO A 67 2.55 37.98 1.27
N ASP A 68 3.22 36.87 1.56
CA ASP A 68 3.25 36.26 2.89
C ASP A 68 3.85 37.23 3.92
N GLN A 69 3.23 37.30 5.10
CA GLN A 69 3.56 38.27 6.13
C GLN A 69 3.76 37.61 7.50
N TRP A 70 4.89 37.90 8.15
CA TRP A 70 5.11 37.52 9.55
C TRP A 70 4.28 38.40 10.47
N VAL A 71 3.46 37.76 11.30
CA VAL A 71 2.65 38.45 12.32
C VAL A 71 3.53 38.74 13.53
N GLU A 72 3.67 40.03 13.86
CA GLU A 72 4.53 40.53 14.94
C GLU A 72 3.72 41.24 16.03
N GLY A 73 4.23 41.26 17.25
CA GLY A 73 3.61 41.95 18.38
C GLY A 73 2.40 41.22 18.96
N ASP A 74 2.61 40.58 20.12
CA ASP A 74 1.62 39.74 20.80
C ASP A 74 0.33 40.48 21.24
N ASN A 75 0.42 41.80 21.42
CA ASN A 75 -0.70 42.66 21.80
C ASN A 75 -1.47 43.25 20.61
N THR A 76 -1.03 43.01 19.38
CA THR A 76 -1.75 43.47 18.18
C THR A 76 -2.98 42.61 17.92
N ILE A 77 -3.97 43.18 17.23
CA ILE A 77 -5.22 42.49 16.88
C ILE A 77 -5.00 41.74 15.56
N ILE A 78 -5.39 40.46 15.50
CA ILE A 78 -5.14 39.62 14.31
C ILE A 78 -5.88 40.13 13.06
N GLY A 79 -7.06 40.74 13.23
CA GLY A 79 -7.83 41.33 12.13
C GLY A 79 -7.10 42.46 11.39
N ASP A 80 -6.24 43.22 12.08
CA ASP A 80 -5.48 44.34 11.49
C ASP A 80 -4.43 43.85 10.47
N TRP A 81 -4.06 42.57 10.54
CA TRP A 81 -3.15 41.91 9.59
C TRP A 81 -3.85 41.53 8.27
N GLY A 82 -5.12 41.89 8.09
CA GLY A 82 -5.88 41.62 6.86
C GLY A 82 -6.45 40.21 6.79
N LEU A 83 -6.83 39.65 7.94
CA LEU A 83 -7.44 38.33 8.03
C LEU A 83 -8.74 38.27 7.21
N MET A 84 -8.82 37.32 6.27
CA MET A 84 -9.99 37.12 5.41
C MET A 84 -10.22 35.63 5.13
N LYS A 85 -11.40 35.29 4.59
CA LYS A 85 -11.70 33.90 4.22
C LYS A 85 -10.71 33.41 3.17
N GLY A 86 -10.18 32.21 3.38
CA GLY A 86 -9.17 31.63 2.49
C GLY A 86 -7.73 32.00 2.86
N CYS A 87 -7.51 32.74 3.96
CA CYS A 87 -6.18 32.87 4.54
C CYS A 87 -5.69 31.52 5.11
N GLU A 88 -4.37 31.38 5.14
CA GLU A 88 -3.65 30.32 5.83
C GLU A 88 -2.72 30.96 6.87
N ILE A 89 -2.69 30.39 8.08
CA ILE A 89 -1.73 30.74 9.13
C ILE A 89 -0.81 29.53 9.30
N GLU A 90 0.42 29.69 8.84
CA GLU A 90 1.48 28.70 9.05
C GLU A 90 2.18 28.96 10.38
N VAL A 91 2.18 27.95 11.25
CA VAL A 91 2.72 28.02 12.62
C VAL A 91 4.12 27.42 12.65
N HIS A 92 5.13 28.27 12.77
CA HIS A 92 6.53 27.87 12.88
C HIS A 92 6.93 27.71 14.35
N ASP A 93 7.48 26.55 14.68
CA ASP A 93 8.13 26.29 15.96
C ASP A 93 9.53 26.92 15.96
N SER A 94 9.79 27.85 16.88
CA SER A 94 11.08 28.52 17.03
C SER A 94 12.05 27.79 17.96
N ARG A 95 11.64 26.68 18.61
CA ARG A 95 12.54 25.87 19.45
C ARG A 95 13.65 25.24 18.60
N PRO A 96 14.85 24.99 19.14
CA PRO A 96 15.85 24.19 18.45
C PRO A 96 15.32 22.78 18.17
N GLN A 97 15.70 22.18 17.04
CA GLN A 97 15.17 20.87 16.61
C GLN A 97 15.32 19.78 17.67
N SER A 98 16.39 19.82 18.48
CA SER A 98 16.66 18.88 19.57
C SER A 98 15.64 18.92 20.72
N VAL A 99 14.90 20.02 20.88
CA VAL A 99 13.92 20.23 21.96
C VAL A 99 12.48 20.14 21.45
N ARG A 100 12.28 19.89 20.14
CA ARG A 100 10.95 19.73 19.56
C ARG A 100 10.45 18.31 19.82
N PRO A 101 9.33 18.12 20.52
CA PRO A 101 8.75 16.79 20.69
C PRO A 101 8.31 16.22 19.34
N ASN A 102 8.69 14.97 19.06
CA ASN A 102 8.27 14.26 17.86
C ASN A 102 7.06 13.36 18.20
N PHE A 103 5.86 13.87 17.98
CA PHE A 103 4.62 13.10 18.19
C PHE A 103 4.24 12.18 17.01
N SER A 104 4.96 12.26 15.90
CA SER A 104 4.72 11.39 14.73
C SER A 104 5.39 10.03 14.85
N ASP A 105 6.45 9.94 15.64
CA ASP A 105 7.15 8.69 15.89
C ASP A 105 6.47 7.90 17.02
N LEU A 106 5.69 6.90 16.62
CA LEU A 106 5.01 5.98 17.53
C LEU A 106 5.86 4.74 17.84
N SER A 107 7.14 4.70 17.44
CA SER A 107 8.01 3.54 17.65
C SER A 107 8.34 3.30 19.12
N SER A 108 8.46 4.36 19.92
CA SER A 108 8.74 4.29 21.35
C SER A 108 7.50 4.03 22.22
N VAL A 109 6.31 4.07 21.62
CA VAL A 109 5.06 3.81 22.33
C VAL A 109 4.84 2.30 22.41
N GLU A 110 4.89 1.75 23.62
CA GLU A 110 4.61 0.33 23.84
C GLU A 110 3.13 0.06 23.49
N LYS A 111 2.93 -0.60 22.34
CA LYS A 111 1.59 -0.98 21.89
C LYS A 111 1.18 -2.23 22.65
N TYR A 112 0.01 -2.19 23.28
CA TYR A 112 -0.56 -3.37 23.90
C TYR A 112 -0.79 -4.47 22.85
N VAL A 113 -0.26 -5.66 23.11
CA VAL A 113 -0.49 -6.86 22.29
C VAL A 113 -1.34 -7.82 23.10
N LEU A 114 -2.54 -8.12 22.60
CA LEU A 114 -3.43 -9.08 23.25
C LEU A 114 -2.79 -10.48 23.23
N PRO A 115 -2.59 -11.13 24.39
CA PRO A 115 -2.03 -12.48 24.43
C PRO A 115 -2.89 -13.47 23.62
N THR A 116 -2.24 -14.38 22.89
CA THR A 116 -2.93 -15.35 22.03
C THR A 116 -3.96 -16.18 22.79
N SER A 117 -3.63 -16.62 24.01
CA SER A 117 -4.54 -17.39 24.87
C SER A 117 -5.81 -16.63 25.23
N THR A 118 -5.69 -15.31 25.48
CA THR A 118 -6.83 -14.43 25.75
C THR A 118 -7.65 -14.24 24.47
N TYR A 119 -7.01 -13.96 23.34
CA TYR A 119 -7.71 -13.81 22.06
C TYR A 119 -8.50 -15.07 21.67
N GLU A 120 -7.97 -16.25 21.97
CA GLU A 120 -8.61 -17.54 21.68
C GLU A 120 -9.86 -17.83 22.52
N SER A 121 -9.95 -17.28 23.73
CA SER A 121 -11.09 -17.46 24.62
C SER A 121 -12.23 -16.46 24.35
N LEU A 122 -11.95 -15.36 23.63
CA LEU A 122 -12.95 -14.36 23.29
C LEU A 122 -13.97 -14.90 22.28
N SER A 123 -15.24 -14.94 22.66
CA SER A 123 -16.36 -15.39 21.82
C SER A 123 -16.73 -14.42 20.70
N ASN A 124 -16.45 -13.13 20.89
CA ASN A 124 -16.66 -12.06 19.90
C ASN A 124 -15.41 -11.79 19.03
N SER A 125 -14.46 -12.72 19.00
CA SER A 125 -13.26 -12.61 18.17
C SER A 125 -13.51 -13.09 16.73
N VAL A 126 -12.70 -12.58 15.80
CA VAL A 126 -12.67 -13.10 14.41
C VAL A 126 -12.32 -14.59 14.40
N LEU A 127 -11.50 -15.06 15.36
CA LEU A 127 -11.17 -16.48 15.49
C LEU A 127 -12.39 -17.32 15.87
N ALA A 128 -13.15 -16.92 16.89
CA ALA A 128 -14.37 -17.61 17.31
C ALA A 128 -15.41 -17.63 16.18
N TRP A 129 -15.56 -16.52 15.45
CA TRP A 129 -16.40 -16.48 14.26
C TRP A 129 -15.92 -17.47 13.19
N LYS A 130 -14.62 -17.52 12.87
CA LYS A 130 -14.06 -18.49 11.91
C LYS A 130 -14.28 -19.94 12.34
N LYS A 131 -14.14 -20.24 13.64
CA LYS A 131 -14.44 -21.56 14.20
C LYS A 131 -15.92 -21.93 14.03
N ASN A 132 -16.82 -21.02 14.39
CA ASN A 132 -18.26 -21.25 14.33
C ASN A 132 -18.77 -21.39 12.89
N GLN A 133 -18.21 -20.61 11.96
CA GLN A 133 -18.50 -20.71 10.53
C GLN A 133 -17.74 -21.83 9.83
N LYS A 134 -16.92 -22.61 10.56
CA LYS A 134 -16.17 -23.74 10.01
C LYS A 134 -15.33 -23.34 8.79
N LEU A 135 -14.67 -22.17 8.85
CA LEU A 135 -13.91 -21.62 7.74
C LEU A 135 -12.46 -22.10 7.73
N GLY A 136 -11.96 -22.47 6.55
CA GLY A 136 -10.57 -22.88 6.34
C GLY A 136 -10.22 -24.09 7.19
N ARG A 137 -9.20 -23.95 8.06
CA ARG A 137 -8.73 -25.03 8.95
C ARG A 137 -9.75 -25.53 10.00
N PHE A 138 -10.90 -24.86 10.12
CA PHE A 138 -11.98 -25.25 11.02
C PHE A 138 -13.12 -25.97 10.29
N ASP A 139 -13.03 -26.14 8.97
CA ASP A 139 -13.99 -26.95 8.22
C ASP A 139 -13.82 -28.44 8.58
N PRO A 140 -14.86 -29.13 9.10
CA PRO A 140 -14.78 -30.56 9.37
C PRO A 140 -14.59 -31.41 8.10
N ASN A 141 -14.92 -30.88 6.93
CA ASN A 141 -14.69 -31.52 5.64
C ASN A 141 -13.38 -31.07 4.98
N ALA A 142 -12.55 -30.27 5.67
CA ALA A 142 -11.24 -29.90 5.14
C ALA A 142 -10.41 -31.16 4.92
N LEU A 143 -9.94 -31.32 3.70
CA LEU A 143 -8.95 -32.34 3.37
C LEU A 143 -7.68 -32.10 4.16
N THR A 144 -6.99 -33.17 4.54
CA THR A 144 -5.65 -33.03 5.12
C THR A 144 -4.73 -32.32 4.11
N PRO A 145 -3.71 -31.57 4.57
CA PRO A 145 -2.80 -30.88 3.67
C PRO A 145 -2.18 -31.81 2.62
N GLU A 146 -1.84 -33.04 2.99
CA GLU A 146 -1.28 -34.06 2.08
C GLU A 146 -2.29 -34.51 1.01
N GLU A 147 -3.53 -34.78 1.38
CA GLU A 147 -4.59 -35.15 0.43
C GLU A 147 -4.91 -34.00 -0.53
N SER A 148 -4.93 -32.76 -0.01
CA SER A 148 -5.13 -31.56 -0.83
C SER A 148 -4.01 -31.39 -1.86
N LEU A 149 -2.74 -31.61 -1.49
CA LEU A 149 -1.62 -31.59 -2.43
C LEU A 149 -1.77 -32.65 -3.53
N ARG A 150 -2.14 -33.88 -3.17
CA ARG A 150 -2.34 -34.98 -4.13
C ARG A 150 -3.49 -34.71 -5.08
N GLN A 151 -4.61 -34.18 -4.58
CA GLN A 151 -5.73 -33.79 -5.45
C GLN A 151 -5.34 -32.66 -6.39
N GLN A 152 -4.59 -31.67 -5.91
CA GLN A 152 -4.11 -30.58 -6.75
C GLN A 152 -3.11 -31.07 -7.80
N SER A 153 -2.20 -32.00 -7.47
CA SER A 153 -1.25 -32.55 -8.45
C SER A 153 -1.96 -33.33 -9.56
N VAL A 154 -2.99 -34.11 -9.21
CA VAL A 154 -3.83 -34.83 -10.19
C VAL A 154 -4.62 -33.86 -11.07
N LYS A 155 -5.23 -32.82 -10.47
CA LYS A 155 -5.94 -31.77 -11.21
C LYS A 155 -5.00 -31.05 -12.18
N ASP A 156 -3.82 -30.64 -11.69
CA ASP A 156 -2.82 -29.94 -12.49
C ASP A 156 -2.35 -30.80 -13.68
N ALA A 157 -2.13 -32.11 -13.46
CA ALA A 157 -1.76 -33.05 -14.52
C ALA A 157 -2.86 -33.23 -15.58
N ALA A 158 -4.11 -33.35 -15.15
CA ALA A 158 -5.26 -33.43 -16.05
C ALA A 158 -5.41 -32.14 -16.90
N GLU A 159 -5.24 -30.96 -16.28
CA GLU A 159 -5.32 -29.66 -16.96
C GLU A 159 -4.20 -29.50 -18.01
N ILE A 160 -2.97 -29.91 -17.67
CA ILE A 160 -1.82 -29.91 -18.61
C ILE A 160 -2.15 -30.77 -19.84
N GLN A 161 -2.69 -31.97 -19.62
CA GLN A 161 -3.05 -32.89 -20.69
C GLN A 161 -4.21 -32.36 -21.54
N GLN A 162 -5.26 -31.84 -20.89
CA GLN A 162 -6.46 -31.32 -21.57
C GLN A 162 -6.15 -30.10 -22.44
N ARG A 163 -5.31 -29.19 -21.95
CA ARG A 163 -4.88 -27.99 -22.69
C ARG A 163 -3.75 -28.26 -23.67
N GLY A 164 -3.13 -29.44 -23.61
CA GLY A 164 -2.01 -29.81 -24.47
C GLY A 164 -0.73 -29.03 -24.18
N ILE A 165 -0.53 -28.59 -22.92
CA ILE A 165 0.64 -27.79 -22.54
C ILE A 165 1.89 -28.64 -22.64
N ALA A 166 2.82 -28.27 -23.52
CA ALA A 166 4.09 -28.94 -23.68
C ALA A 166 5.27 -27.96 -23.62
N VAL A 167 6.43 -28.46 -23.21
CA VAL A 167 7.69 -27.70 -23.23
C VAL A 167 7.99 -27.29 -24.68
N THR A 168 8.50 -26.07 -24.87
CA THR A 168 8.82 -25.44 -26.17
C THR A 168 7.60 -24.84 -26.89
N GLN A 169 6.38 -25.03 -26.41
CA GLN A 169 5.21 -24.38 -27.00
C GLN A 169 5.11 -22.90 -26.63
N ARG A 170 4.51 -22.11 -27.54
CA ARG A 170 4.11 -20.74 -27.30
C ARG A 170 2.86 -20.71 -26.44
N ALA A 171 2.83 -19.78 -25.49
CA ALA A 171 1.75 -19.65 -24.53
C ALA A 171 1.53 -18.20 -24.12
N ILE A 172 0.32 -17.93 -23.65
CA ILE A 172 -0.07 -16.70 -22.98
C ILE A 172 -0.47 -16.99 -21.53
N VAL A 173 -0.12 -16.10 -20.61
CA VAL A 173 -0.46 -16.21 -19.19
C VAL A 173 -1.73 -15.43 -18.88
N LEU A 174 -2.76 -16.09 -18.36
CA LEU A 174 -4.05 -15.49 -18.03
C LEU A 174 -4.10 -14.93 -16.59
N PRO A 175 -4.85 -13.83 -16.35
CA PRO A 175 -5.42 -12.94 -17.37
C PRO A 175 -4.29 -12.16 -18.07
N SER A 176 -4.38 -12.05 -19.39
CA SER A 176 -3.60 -11.12 -20.21
C SER A 176 -4.59 -10.20 -20.89
N SER A 177 -4.60 -8.94 -20.48
CA SER A 177 -5.38 -7.88 -21.10
C SER A 177 -4.49 -6.67 -21.27
N PRO A 178 -4.67 -5.85 -22.32
CA PRO A 178 -3.92 -4.60 -22.48
C PRO A 178 -3.97 -3.75 -21.20
N PRO A 179 -2.86 -3.12 -20.78
CA PRO A 179 -1.54 -3.11 -21.43
C PRO A 179 -0.61 -4.26 -20.99
N HIS A 180 -1.09 -5.25 -20.21
CA HIS A 180 -0.26 -6.28 -19.57
C HIS A 180 -0.39 -7.65 -20.26
N ILE A 181 0.04 -7.71 -21.53
CA ILE A 181 0.03 -8.96 -22.31
C ILE A 181 1.30 -9.77 -21.97
N ARG A 182 1.12 -11.01 -21.51
CA ARG A 182 2.23 -11.85 -21.02
C ARG A 182 2.35 -13.11 -21.85
N ARG A 183 2.92 -12.94 -23.05
CA ARG A 183 3.28 -14.03 -23.97
C ARG A 183 4.69 -14.56 -23.68
N GLY A 184 4.91 -15.81 -24.03
CA GLY A 184 6.19 -16.46 -23.83
C GLY A 184 6.24 -17.89 -24.32
N THR A 185 7.31 -18.58 -23.93
CA THR A 185 7.58 -19.97 -24.28
C THR A 185 7.61 -20.83 -23.03
N VAL A 186 6.90 -21.95 -23.05
CA VAL A 186 6.94 -22.93 -21.95
C VAL A 186 8.33 -23.56 -21.89
N ARG A 187 9.03 -23.43 -20.76
CA ARG A 187 10.37 -23.99 -20.54
C ARG A 187 10.40 -25.13 -19.54
N PHE A 188 9.42 -25.22 -18.65
CA PHE A 188 9.39 -26.22 -17.59
C PHE A 188 7.96 -26.65 -17.27
N ILE A 189 7.77 -27.94 -16.98
CA ILE A 189 6.52 -28.50 -16.46
C ILE A 189 6.89 -29.51 -15.38
N GLY A 190 6.47 -29.27 -14.14
CA GLY A 190 6.80 -30.18 -13.04
C GLY A 190 6.58 -29.61 -11.65
N PRO A 191 6.87 -30.40 -10.60
CA PRO A 191 6.80 -29.94 -9.22
C PRO A 191 7.92 -28.93 -8.92
N VAL A 192 7.60 -27.93 -8.09
CA VAL A 192 8.54 -26.89 -7.64
C VAL A 192 8.48 -26.82 -6.11
N PRO A 193 9.30 -27.63 -5.40
CA PRO A 193 9.23 -27.75 -3.94
C PRO A 193 9.53 -26.43 -3.19
N THR A 194 10.25 -25.52 -3.82
CA THR A 194 10.64 -24.22 -3.26
C THR A 194 9.49 -23.21 -3.20
N ILE A 195 8.37 -23.45 -3.90
CA ILE A 195 7.19 -22.58 -3.82
C ILE A 195 6.33 -23.03 -2.63
N PRO A 196 6.11 -22.18 -1.61
CA PRO A 196 5.31 -22.54 -0.45
C PRO A 196 3.85 -22.80 -0.84
N HIS A 197 3.26 -23.85 -0.26
CA HIS A 197 1.85 -24.15 -0.41
C HIS A 197 1.11 -23.84 0.89
N PRO A 198 -0.06 -23.18 0.84
CA PRO A 198 -0.82 -22.85 2.04
C PRO A 198 -1.12 -24.10 2.88
N GLY A 199 -0.76 -24.07 4.16
CA GLY A 199 -1.03 -25.17 5.10
C GLY A 199 0.00 -26.31 5.09
N VAL A 200 1.08 -26.20 4.31
CA VAL A 200 2.17 -27.17 4.29
C VAL A 200 3.48 -26.47 4.64
N ASP A 201 4.14 -26.93 5.69
CA ASP A 201 5.44 -26.37 6.06
C ASP A 201 6.48 -26.71 4.98
N PRO A 202 7.28 -25.73 4.51
CA PRO A 202 8.30 -25.96 3.49
C PRO A 202 9.40 -26.94 3.94
N LYS A 203 9.50 -27.24 5.24
CA LYS A 203 10.39 -28.27 5.80
C LYS A 203 9.86 -29.69 5.64
N ILE A 204 8.59 -29.88 5.25
CA ILE A 204 7.96 -31.18 4.92
C ILE A 204 8.26 -31.58 3.45
N ALA A 205 9.19 -30.90 2.78
CA ALA A 205 9.68 -31.24 1.43
C ALA A 205 10.50 -32.56 1.35
N GLN A 206 10.26 -33.51 2.25
CA GLN A 206 10.56 -34.94 2.04
C GLN A 206 9.35 -35.69 1.47
N LEU A 207 8.26 -35.01 1.13
CA LEU A 207 7.17 -35.58 0.35
C LEU A 207 7.68 -36.00 -1.03
N ASP A 208 7.23 -37.17 -1.50
CA ASP A 208 7.52 -37.67 -2.84
C ASP A 208 7.20 -36.59 -3.89
N ALA A 209 8.14 -36.32 -4.79
CA ALA A 209 7.98 -35.28 -5.83
C ALA A 209 6.71 -35.47 -6.69
N GLY A 210 6.19 -36.70 -6.79
CA GLY A 210 4.94 -37.02 -7.48
C GLY A 210 3.65 -36.62 -6.74
N ALA A 211 3.72 -36.27 -5.45
CA ALA A 211 2.59 -35.79 -4.67
C ALA A 211 2.47 -34.26 -4.66
N LEU A 212 3.45 -33.55 -5.21
CA LEU A 212 3.47 -32.09 -5.21
C LEU A 212 2.66 -31.51 -6.39
N PRO A 213 1.98 -30.36 -6.19
CA PRO A 213 1.31 -29.65 -7.26
C PRO A 213 2.27 -29.26 -8.38
N LEU A 214 1.80 -29.32 -9.62
CA LEU A 214 2.61 -29.02 -10.78
C LEU A 214 2.59 -27.51 -11.07
N TRP A 215 3.67 -27.06 -11.69
CA TRP A 215 3.88 -25.70 -12.12
C TRP A 215 4.37 -25.68 -13.56
N VAL A 216 3.94 -24.66 -14.30
CA VAL A 216 4.42 -24.38 -15.65
C VAL A 216 5.37 -23.18 -15.56
N GLY A 217 6.64 -23.42 -15.89
CA GLY A 217 7.66 -22.38 -16.02
C GLY A 217 7.66 -21.83 -17.44
N ILE A 218 7.46 -20.52 -17.58
CA ILE A 218 7.38 -19.81 -18.85
C ILE A 218 8.47 -18.75 -18.89
N GLU A 219 9.21 -18.71 -19.99
CA GLU A 219 10.07 -17.59 -20.35
C GLU A 219 9.23 -16.59 -21.14
N LEU A 220 8.95 -15.44 -20.53
CA LEU A 220 8.21 -14.35 -21.16
C LEU A 220 9.10 -13.63 -22.19
N ASP A 221 8.47 -13.11 -23.24
CA ASP A 221 9.17 -12.33 -24.26
C ASP A 221 9.65 -10.98 -23.69
N GLU A 222 8.91 -10.46 -22.71
CA GLU A 222 9.18 -9.20 -22.02
C GLU A 222 9.62 -9.41 -20.56
N PRO A 223 10.33 -8.42 -19.95
CA PRO A 223 10.78 -8.47 -18.57
C PRO A 223 9.65 -8.25 -17.53
N LEU A 224 8.49 -8.89 -17.74
CA LEU A 224 7.30 -8.89 -16.87
C LEU A 224 7.23 -10.13 -15.94
N GLY A 225 8.32 -10.88 -15.87
CA GLY A 225 8.49 -12.06 -15.03
C GLY A 225 8.95 -11.71 -13.61
N LYS A 226 9.18 -12.77 -12.83
CA LYS A 226 9.58 -12.66 -11.41
C LYS A 226 10.98 -13.20 -11.13
N ASN A 227 11.53 -14.02 -12.03
CA ASN A 227 12.78 -14.74 -11.82
C ASN A 227 13.54 -14.92 -13.14
N ASP A 228 14.70 -15.57 -13.07
CA ASP A 228 15.61 -15.94 -14.17
C ASP A 228 15.52 -17.45 -14.51
N GLY A 229 14.41 -18.10 -14.14
CA GLY A 229 14.22 -19.55 -14.22
C GLY A 229 14.66 -20.31 -12.97
N SER A 230 15.05 -19.61 -11.90
CA SER A 230 15.33 -20.17 -10.58
C SER A 230 14.36 -19.69 -9.50
N VAL A 231 14.07 -20.54 -8.50
CA VAL A 231 13.24 -20.20 -7.32
C VAL A 231 13.85 -20.85 -6.10
N GLY A 232 13.98 -20.11 -5.00
CA GLY A 232 14.52 -20.65 -3.73
C GLY A 232 15.95 -21.20 -3.84
N GLY A 233 16.76 -20.69 -4.76
CA GLY A 233 18.13 -21.17 -5.02
C GLY A 233 18.23 -22.40 -5.93
N GLN A 234 17.11 -22.98 -6.36
CA GLN A 234 17.08 -24.09 -7.31
C GLN A 234 16.74 -23.60 -8.72
N ARG A 235 17.51 -24.01 -9.73
CA ARG A 235 17.28 -23.67 -11.14
C ARG A 235 16.46 -24.75 -11.83
N PHE A 236 15.38 -24.36 -12.51
CA PHE A 236 14.50 -25.26 -13.27
C PHE A 236 14.63 -25.03 -14.78
N PHE A 237 14.85 -23.78 -15.20
CA PHE A 237 15.18 -23.42 -16.57
C PHE A 237 16.11 -22.19 -16.59
N THR A 238 16.57 -21.79 -17.77
CA THR A 238 17.45 -20.64 -17.96
C THR A 238 16.75 -19.62 -18.85
N CYS A 239 16.66 -18.38 -18.38
CA CYS A 239 16.14 -17.23 -19.14
C CYS A 239 16.77 -15.94 -18.58
N PRO A 240 16.63 -14.79 -19.29
CA PRO A 240 17.05 -13.50 -18.77
C PRO A 240 16.42 -13.14 -17.42
N ASN A 241 17.05 -12.21 -16.71
CA ASN A 241 16.51 -11.75 -15.43
C ASN A 241 15.15 -11.07 -15.64
N LYS A 242 14.19 -11.35 -14.77
CA LYS A 242 12.80 -10.87 -14.82
C LYS A 242 12.00 -11.34 -16.05
N THR A 243 12.39 -12.40 -16.75
CA THR A 243 11.55 -12.97 -17.83
C THR A 243 10.93 -14.31 -17.44
N GLY A 244 11.47 -15.00 -16.43
CA GLY A 244 10.92 -16.25 -15.93
C GLY A 244 9.71 -16.06 -15.02
N VAL A 245 8.68 -16.90 -15.22
CA VAL A 245 7.53 -17.00 -14.32
C VAL A 245 7.10 -18.46 -14.12
N PHE A 246 6.67 -18.80 -12.90
CA PHE A 246 5.97 -20.06 -12.62
C PHE A 246 4.49 -19.76 -12.38
N VAL A 247 3.63 -20.46 -13.11
CA VAL A 247 2.17 -20.31 -13.02
C VAL A 247 1.47 -21.66 -12.95
N LYS A 248 0.22 -21.66 -12.50
CA LYS A 248 -0.62 -22.86 -12.51
C LYS A 248 -1.11 -23.18 -13.92
N PRO A 249 -1.27 -24.47 -14.27
CA PRO A 249 -1.74 -24.87 -15.60
C PRO A 249 -3.04 -24.19 -16.03
N GLU A 250 -3.97 -23.95 -15.09
CA GLU A 250 -5.26 -23.26 -15.34
C GLU A 250 -5.10 -21.83 -15.86
N LYS A 251 -3.92 -21.21 -15.68
CA LYS A 251 -3.59 -19.86 -16.14
C LYS A 251 -2.75 -19.84 -17.41
N VAL A 252 -2.56 -20.99 -18.06
CA VAL A 252 -1.77 -21.10 -19.28
C VAL A 252 -2.71 -21.46 -20.41
N GLU A 253 -2.59 -20.73 -21.50
CA GLU A 253 -3.21 -21.06 -22.76
C GLU A 253 -2.11 -21.20 -23.80
N VAL A 254 -2.02 -22.38 -24.41
CA VAL A 254 -1.07 -22.67 -25.49
C VAL A 254 -1.75 -22.47 -26.83
N GLY A 255 -1.00 -21.96 -27.79
CA GLY A 255 -1.55 -21.61 -29.09
C GLY A 255 -0.52 -20.87 -29.95
N ASP A 256 -1.01 -20.32 -31.05
CA ASP A 256 -0.20 -19.50 -31.94
C ASP A 256 -0.12 -18.06 -31.40
N PHE A 257 0.80 -17.87 -30.44
CA PHE A 257 1.06 -16.57 -29.81
C PHE A 257 2.46 -16.09 -30.21
N PRO A 258 2.65 -15.49 -31.40
CA PRO A 258 3.94 -14.95 -31.79
C PRO A 258 4.41 -13.86 -30.81
N PRO A 259 5.73 -13.60 -30.69
CA PRO A 259 6.25 -12.45 -29.96
C PRO A 259 5.59 -11.17 -30.45
N LEU A 260 5.30 -10.24 -29.53
CA LEU A 260 4.80 -8.93 -29.91
C LEU A 260 5.90 -8.20 -30.70
N GLU A 261 5.57 -7.72 -31.88
CA GLU A 261 6.48 -6.87 -32.64
C GLU A 261 6.38 -5.43 -32.13
N PHE A 262 7.45 -4.64 -32.29
CA PHE A 262 7.49 -3.26 -31.80
C PHE A 262 6.37 -2.38 -32.40
N ASP A 263 5.86 -2.71 -33.58
CA ASP A 263 4.76 -1.98 -34.25
C ASP A 263 3.38 -2.22 -33.59
N ASP A 264 3.19 -3.29 -32.81
CA ASP A 264 1.91 -3.56 -32.09
C ASP A 264 1.71 -2.60 -30.90
N PHE A 265 2.75 -1.86 -30.49
CA PHE A 265 2.70 -0.90 -29.38
C PHE A 265 2.29 0.51 -29.81
N ASP A 266 2.51 0.88 -31.07
CA ASP A 266 2.28 2.24 -31.55
C ASP A 266 0.82 2.50 -31.97
N ASP A 267 0.09 1.48 -32.42
CA ASP A 267 -1.31 1.63 -32.84
C ASP A 267 -2.30 1.81 -31.66
N GLU A 268 -1.99 1.29 -30.45
CA GLU A 268 -2.88 1.41 -29.28
C GLU A 268 -2.62 2.66 -28.41
N LEU A 269 -1.49 3.35 -28.58
CA LEU A 269 -1.19 4.59 -27.83
C LEU A 269 -1.77 5.85 -28.49
N MET A 270 -2.33 5.73 -29.71
CA MET A 270 -2.96 6.83 -30.45
C MET A 270 -4.49 6.97 -30.24
N GLU A 271 -5.15 6.08 -29.48
CA GLU A 271 -6.60 6.18 -29.24
C GLU A 271 -7.01 7.03 -28.02
N GLU A 272 -6.08 7.68 -27.32
CA GLU A 272 -6.39 8.65 -26.25
C GLU A 272 -5.62 9.97 -26.44
N ILE A 273 -6.08 10.80 -27.39
CA ILE A 273 -5.82 12.26 -27.41
C ILE A 273 -7.15 13.00 -27.65
#